data_AF-A0A7S8MWB9-F1
#
_entry.id   AF-A0A7S8MWB9-F1
#
_cell.length_a   1.000
_cell.length_b   1.000
_cell.length_c   1.000
_cell.angle_alpha   90.00
_cell.angle_beta   90.00
_cell.angle_gamma   90.00
#
_symmetry.space_group_name_H-M   'P 1'
#
loop_
_entity.id
_entity.type
_entity.pdbx_description
1 polymer ?
#
loop_
_entity_poly.entity_id
_entity_poly.type
_entity_poly.pdbx_seq_one_letter_code
_entity_poly.pdbx_strand_id
1 'polypeptide(L)'
;MSTPQHDPATADLAAEYLLGDRPAPKGVPARVARATRKAKALQMRRAGISVEVIAAHLKVHPRTVYTWLSHALAAIPREEANELRLLELDRLDAIFRGLFPAAVAGDVRAAEGCLKVMERRARLLNLDAAHTAGLEQVGSLLDRLVNGEG
;
A
#
# COMPACT_ATOMS: atom_id res chain seq x y z
N MET A 1 -23.30 0.22 -43.55
CA MET A 1 -23.10 0.35 -42.08
C MET A 1 -22.24 -0.82 -41.65
N SER A 2 -20.92 -0.62 -41.62
CA SER A 2 -19.97 -1.69 -41.29
C SER A 2 -19.72 -1.71 -39.79
N THR A 3 -19.95 -2.85 -39.17
CA THR A 3 -19.67 -3.17 -37.77
C THR A 3 -18.19 -2.93 -37.45
N PRO A 4 -17.80 -2.40 -36.28
CA PRO A 4 -16.39 -2.30 -35.92
C PRO A 4 -15.85 -3.71 -35.69
N GLN A 5 -14.93 -4.14 -36.56
CA GLN A 5 -14.20 -5.39 -36.44
C GLN A 5 -13.37 -5.35 -35.15
N HIS A 6 -13.67 -6.24 -34.20
CA HIS A 6 -12.83 -6.42 -33.02
C HIS A 6 -11.56 -7.14 -33.47
N ASP A 7 -10.45 -6.40 -33.55
CA ASP A 7 -9.16 -6.94 -33.95
C ASP A 7 -8.65 -7.90 -32.86
N PRO A 8 -8.49 -9.21 -33.17
CA PRO A 8 -8.08 -10.21 -32.18
C PRO A 8 -6.67 -9.95 -31.62
N ALA A 9 -5.85 -9.13 -32.31
CA ALA A 9 -4.53 -8.75 -31.80
C ALA A 9 -4.61 -7.84 -30.56
N THR A 10 -5.70 -7.08 -30.38
CA THR A 10 -5.86 -6.19 -29.22
C THR A 10 -6.21 -6.94 -27.93
N ALA A 11 -6.83 -8.12 -28.03
CA ALA A 11 -7.21 -8.93 -26.88
C ALA A 11 -6.00 -9.68 -26.29
N ASP A 12 -5.11 -10.20 -27.14
CA ASP A 12 -3.85 -10.83 -26.70
C ASP A 12 -2.87 -9.83 -26.09
N LEU A 13 -2.84 -8.59 -26.58
CA LEU A 13 -2.04 -7.50 -25.99
C LEU A 13 -2.48 -7.14 -24.55
N ALA A 14 -3.76 -7.31 -24.22
CA ALA A 14 -4.29 -7.05 -22.88
C ALA A 14 -3.92 -8.19 -21.89
N ALA A 15 -3.90 -9.44 -22.37
CA ALA A 15 -3.47 -10.59 -21.58
C ALA A 15 -1.94 -10.56 -21.33
N GLU A 16 -1.15 -10.15 -22.32
CA GLU A 16 0.30 -10.05 -22.21
C GLU A 16 0.78 -8.90 -21.30
N TYR A 17 -0.09 -7.90 -21.09
CA TYR A 17 0.15 -6.78 -20.17
C TYR A 17 0.36 -7.21 -18.70
N LEU A 18 -0.11 -8.41 -18.34
CA LEU A 18 -0.01 -8.96 -16.99
C LEU A 18 1.41 -9.42 -16.62
N LEU A 19 2.28 -9.71 -17.61
CA LEU A 19 3.63 -10.26 -17.37
C LEU A 19 4.81 -9.31 -17.65
N GLY A 20 4.54 -8.06 -18.05
CA GLY A 20 5.34 -6.89 -17.69
C GLY A 20 6.85 -6.85 -17.95
N ASP A 21 7.31 -6.97 -19.21
CA ASP A 21 8.70 -6.64 -19.55
C ASP A 21 8.91 -5.89 -20.90
N ARG A 22 7.86 -5.34 -21.52
CA ARG A 22 8.02 -4.50 -22.72
C ARG A 22 7.81 -3.00 -22.43
N PRO A 23 8.67 -2.11 -22.96
CA PRO A 23 8.46 -0.68 -22.86
C PRO A 23 7.14 -0.30 -23.53
N ALA A 24 6.45 0.71 -22.98
CA ALA A 24 5.18 1.17 -23.53
C ALA A 24 5.32 1.51 -25.03
N PRO A 25 4.39 1.08 -25.89
CA PRO A 25 4.48 1.35 -27.33
C PRO A 25 4.56 2.86 -27.60
N LYS A 26 5.29 3.25 -28.65
CA LYS A 26 5.37 4.65 -29.08
C LYS A 26 3.97 5.18 -29.36
N GLY A 27 3.59 6.29 -28.73
CA GLY A 27 2.28 6.93 -28.91
C GLY A 27 1.27 6.77 -27.76
N VAL A 28 1.59 6.02 -26.70
CA VAL A 28 0.72 5.95 -25.51
C VAL A 28 0.72 7.30 -24.78
N PRO A 29 -0.45 7.89 -24.47
CA PRO A 29 -0.51 9.13 -23.70
C PRO A 29 0.23 8.98 -22.36
N ALA A 30 1.04 9.97 -21.99
CA ALA A 30 1.88 9.92 -20.78
C ALA A 30 1.09 9.59 -19.50
N ARG A 31 -0.18 9.99 -19.43
CA ARG A 31 -1.11 9.65 -18.35
C ARG A 31 -1.35 8.14 -18.24
N VAL A 32 -1.58 7.46 -19.37
CA VAL A 32 -1.84 6.02 -19.42
C VAL A 32 -0.58 5.27 -19.01
N ALA A 33 0.58 5.62 -19.59
CA ALA A 33 1.86 5.01 -19.23
C ALA A 33 2.21 5.17 -17.73
N ARG A 34 1.85 6.32 -17.12
CA ARG A 34 2.02 6.53 -15.69
C ARG A 34 1.07 5.66 -14.86
N ALA A 35 -0.19 5.51 -15.28
CA ALA A 35 -1.17 4.66 -14.60
C ALA A 35 -0.74 3.18 -14.62
N THR A 36 -0.24 2.69 -15.75
CA THR A 36 0.36 1.35 -15.90
C THR A 36 1.44 1.08 -14.88
N ARG A 37 2.39 2.01 -14.75
CA ARG A 37 3.55 1.86 -13.86
C ARG A 37 3.14 1.84 -12.40
N LYS A 38 2.12 2.64 -12.03
CA LYS A 38 1.51 2.61 -10.70
C LYS A 38 0.86 1.25 -10.41
N ALA A 39 0.08 0.73 -11.35
CA ALA A 39 -0.56 -0.58 -11.22
C ALA A 39 0.48 -1.70 -11.06
N LYS A 40 1.56 -1.66 -11.85
CA LYS A 40 2.68 -2.61 -11.72
C LYS A 40 3.36 -2.53 -10.35
N ALA A 41 3.63 -1.32 -9.85
CA ALA A 41 4.19 -1.14 -8.50
C ALA A 41 3.28 -1.73 -7.41
N LEU A 42 1.96 -1.54 -7.53
CA LEU A 42 0.99 -2.13 -6.60
C LEU A 42 0.98 -3.66 -6.69
N GLN A 43 1.00 -4.23 -7.90
CA GLN A 43 1.09 -5.68 -8.11
C GLN A 43 2.34 -6.28 -7.46
N MET A 44 3.50 -5.66 -7.69
CA MET A 44 4.77 -6.09 -7.08
C MET A 44 4.72 -5.99 -5.55
N ARG A 45 4.07 -4.95 -5.00
CA ARG A 45 3.90 -4.80 -3.56
C ARG A 45 2.97 -5.89 -2.98
N ARG A 46 1.87 -6.23 -3.66
CA ARG A 46 1.01 -7.37 -3.28
C ARG A 46 1.83 -8.67 -3.22
N ALA A 47 2.74 -8.88 -4.18
CA ALA A 47 3.67 -10.01 -4.19
C ALA A 47 4.75 -9.98 -3.08
N GLY A 48 4.81 -8.93 -2.25
CA GLY A 48 5.74 -8.82 -1.13
C GLY A 48 7.10 -8.20 -1.47
N ILE A 49 7.29 -7.72 -2.69
CA ILE A 49 8.55 -7.10 -3.13
C ILE A 49 8.73 -5.75 -2.42
N SER A 50 9.94 -5.47 -1.91
CA SER A 50 10.24 -4.23 -1.19
C SER A 50 10.18 -2.99 -2.09
N VAL A 51 9.96 -1.82 -1.50
CA VAL A 51 9.87 -0.54 -2.24
C VAL A 51 11.16 -0.23 -2.98
N GLU A 52 12.30 -0.55 -2.38
CA GLU A 52 13.64 -0.35 -2.92
C GLU A 52 13.85 -1.20 -4.19
N VAL A 53 13.46 -2.47 -4.13
CA VAL A 53 13.56 -3.39 -5.28
C VAL A 53 12.59 -2.99 -6.39
N ILE A 54 11.36 -2.57 -6.04
CA ILE A 54 10.39 -2.04 -7.01
C ILE A 54 10.94 -0.79 -7.69
N ALA A 55 11.53 0.13 -6.93
CA ALA A 55 12.08 1.38 -7.45
C ALA A 55 13.23 1.13 -8.41
N ALA A 56 14.14 0.22 -8.05
CA ALA A 56 15.24 -0.21 -8.92
C ALA A 56 14.71 -0.85 -10.21
N HIS A 57 13.77 -1.80 -10.11
CA HIS A 57 13.18 -2.49 -11.26
C HIS A 57 12.44 -1.53 -12.20
N LEU A 58 11.66 -0.60 -11.64
CA LEU A 58 10.92 0.40 -12.42
C LEU A 58 11.79 1.59 -12.86
N LYS A 59 13.06 1.67 -12.43
CA LYS A 59 13.98 2.78 -12.72
C LYS A 59 13.43 4.15 -12.28
N VAL A 60 12.96 4.22 -11.03
CA VAL A 60 12.46 5.45 -10.39
C VAL A 60 13.03 5.58 -8.97
N HIS A 61 12.89 6.75 -8.37
CA HIS A 61 13.31 6.96 -6.98
C HIS A 61 12.33 6.25 -6.00
N PRO A 62 12.79 5.67 -4.88
CA PRO A 62 11.93 5.01 -3.88
C PRO A 62 10.77 5.88 -3.39
N ARG A 63 11.03 7.18 -3.19
CA ARG A 63 9.99 8.18 -2.86
C ARG A 63 8.84 8.20 -3.88
N THR A 64 9.14 8.04 -5.17
CA THR A 64 8.13 8.00 -6.23
C THR A 64 7.23 6.77 -6.09
N VAL A 65 7.80 5.61 -5.80
CA VAL A 65 7.05 4.37 -5.55
C VAL A 65 6.18 4.52 -4.31
N TYR A 66 6.72 5.09 -3.23
CA TYR A 66 5.95 5.38 -2.01
C TYR A 66 4.72 6.23 -2.33
N THR A 67 4.88 7.36 -3.03
CA THR A 67 3.76 8.21 -3.45
C THR A 67 2.76 7.46 -4.33
N TRP A 68 3.23 6.62 -5.26
CA TRP A 68 2.32 5.84 -6.11
C TRP A 68 1.49 4.85 -5.31
N LEU A 69 2.11 4.13 -4.36
CA LEU A 69 1.42 3.20 -3.48
C LEU A 69 0.43 3.94 -2.57
N SER A 70 0.82 5.06 -1.97
CA SER A 70 -0.07 5.89 -1.14
C SER A 70 -1.29 6.38 -1.93
N HIS A 71 -1.07 6.91 -3.14
CA HIS A 71 -2.17 7.39 -3.99
C HIS A 71 -3.05 6.23 -4.49
N ALA A 72 -2.46 5.08 -4.82
CA ALA A 72 -3.22 3.91 -5.23
C ALA A 72 -4.11 3.43 -4.08
N LEU A 73 -3.56 3.32 -2.87
CA LEU A 73 -4.30 2.92 -1.68
C LEU A 73 -5.41 3.91 -1.29
N ALA A 74 -5.18 5.22 -1.50
CA ALA A 74 -6.20 6.23 -1.26
C ALA A 74 -7.32 6.24 -2.32
N ALA A 75 -7.04 5.76 -3.54
CA ALA A 75 -7.98 5.72 -4.65
C ALA A 75 -8.76 4.39 -4.76
N ILE A 76 -8.37 3.38 -3.98
CA ILE A 76 -9.01 2.06 -3.93
C ILE A 76 -10.20 2.10 -2.95
N PRO A 77 -11.37 1.52 -3.31
CA PRO A 77 -12.49 1.36 -2.37
C PRO A 77 -12.02 0.68 -1.07
N ARG A 78 -12.56 1.10 0.09
CA ARG A 78 -12.05 0.71 1.43
C ARG A 78 -11.76 -0.80 1.59
N GLU A 79 -12.51 -1.67 0.93
CA GLU A 79 -12.40 -3.13 1.02
C GLU A 79 -11.09 -3.70 0.43
N GLU A 80 -10.66 -3.27 -0.75
CA GLU A 80 -9.42 -3.77 -1.39
C GLU A 80 -8.15 -3.21 -0.71
N ALA A 81 -8.22 -1.99 -0.15
CA ALA A 81 -7.16 -1.44 0.69
C ALA A 81 -7.03 -2.22 2.01
N ASN A 82 -8.13 -2.81 2.50
CA ASN A 82 -8.10 -3.70 3.67
C ASN A 82 -7.41 -5.02 3.33
N GLU A 83 -7.59 -5.60 2.13
CA GLU A 83 -6.90 -6.84 1.75
C GLU A 83 -5.38 -6.72 1.81
N LEU A 84 -4.81 -5.65 1.23
CA LEU A 84 -3.36 -5.44 1.28
C LEU A 84 -2.90 -5.20 2.73
N ARG A 85 -3.68 -4.45 3.52
CA ARG A 85 -3.37 -4.22 4.94
C ARG A 85 -3.35 -5.54 5.71
N LEU A 86 -4.35 -6.40 5.52
CA LEU A 86 -4.44 -7.72 6.16
C LEU A 86 -3.26 -8.61 5.78
N LEU A 87 -2.91 -8.68 4.49
CA LEU A 87 -1.75 -9.45 4.03
C LEU A 87 -0.43 -8.97 4.66
N GLU A 88 -0.24 -7.66 4.78
CA GLU A 88 0.94 -7.10 5.46
C GLU A 88 0.92 -7.38 6.96
N LEU A 89 -0.25 -7.36 7.61
CA LEU A 89 -0.39 -7.74 9.02
C LEU A 89 -0.05 -9.22 9.24
N ASP A 90 -0.49 -10.13 8.37
CA ASP A 90 -0.18 -11.56 8.43
C ASP A 90 1.33 -11.82 8.31
N ARG A 91 2.00 -11.10 7.40
CA ARG A 91 3.47 -11.15 7.26
C ARG A 91 4.16 -10.68 8.54
N LEU A 92 3.69 -9.58 9.13
CA LEU A 92 4.21 -9.08 10.39
C LEU A 92 3.99 -10.07 11.54
N ASP A 93 2.82 -10.72 11.61
CA ASP A 93 2.53 -11.75 12.61
C ASP A 93 3.40 -13.00 12.42
N ALA A 94 3.73 -13.37 11.19
CA ALA A 94 4.67 -14.45 10.92
C ALA A 94 6.09 -14.12 11.42
N ILE A 95 6.59 -12.91 11.17
CA ILE A 95 7.90 -12.45 11.67
C ILE A 95 7.89 -12.40 13.20
N PHE A 96 6.84 -11.83 13.80
CA PHE A 96 6.70 -11.74 15.24
C PHE A 96 6.76 -13.13 15.89
N ARG A 97 5.98 -14.10 15.37
CA ARG A 97 6.00 -15.48 15.88
C ARG A 97 7.39 -16.13 15.82
N GLY A 98 8.18 -15.83 14.79
CA GLY A 98 9.55 -16.33 14.68
C GLY A 98 10.52 -15.72 15.69
N LEU A 99 10.38 -14.43 16.01
CA LEU A 99 11.28 -13.71 16.91
C LEU A 99 10.89 -13.84 18.39
N PHE A 100 9.59 -13.94 18.68
CA PHE A 100 9.05 -13.81 20.02
C PHE A 100 9.63 -14.79 21.06
N PRO A 101 9.83 -16.10 20.76
CA PRO A 101 10.41 -17.02 21.74
C PRO A 101 11.82 -16.60 22.21
N ALA A 102 12.68 -16.16 21.29
CA ALA A 102 14.02 -15.68 21.62
C ALA A 102 13.99 -14.35 22.37
N ALA A 103 13.09 -13.44 21.98
CA ALA A 103 12.89 -12.17 22.67
C ALA A 103 12.49 -12.38 24.14
N VAL A 104 11.54 -13.28 24.42
CA VAL A 104 11.10 -13.62 25.78
C VAL A 104 12.19 -14.33 26.58
N ALA A 105 13.07 -15.08 25.91
CA ALA A 105 14.25 -15.70 26.51
C ALA A 105 15.41 -14.70 26.82
N GLY A 106 15.25 -13.42 26.48
CA GLY A 106 16.22 -12.37 26.78
C GLY A 106 17.18 -12.02 25.65
N ASP A 107 16.98 -12.54 24.43
CA ASP A 107 17.75 -12.09 23.26
C ASP A 107 17.36 -10.66 22.89
N VAL A 108 18.29 -9.73 23.11
CA VAL A 108 18.10 -8.30 22.87
C VAL A 108 17.81 -7.98 21.39
N ARG A 109 18.45 -8.68 20.45
CA ARG A 109 18.23 -8.43 19.02
C ARG A 109 16.85 -8.92 18.57
N ALA A 110 16.40 -10.06 19.10
CA ALA A 110 15.06 -10.54 18.86
C ALA A 110 14.00 -9.60 19.45
N ALA A 111 14.23 -9.07 20.66
CA ALA A 111 13.37 -8.08 21.30
C ALA A 111 13.26 -6.79 20.48
N GLU A 112 14.39 -6.24 20.00
CA GLU A 112 14.39 -5.10 19.08
C GLU A 112 13.62 -5.38 17.79
N GLY A 113 13.76 -6.59 17.22
CA GLY A 113 13.01 -7.03 16.06
C GLY A 113 11.50 -7.08 16.31
N CYS A 114 11.06 -7.64 17.44
CA CYS A 114 9.67 -7.64 17.87
C CYS A 114 9.11 -6.22 18.01
N LEU A 115 9.84 -5.29 18.65
CA LEU A 115 9.41 -3.90 18.80
C LEU A 115 9.22 -3.20 17.45
N LYS A 116 10.14 -3.41 16.49
CA LYS A 116 10.00 -2.85 15.12
C LYS A 116 8.77 -3.40 14.39
N VAL A 117 8.47 -4.69 14.57
CA VAL A 117 7.25 -5.31 14.02
C VAL A 117 6.00 -4.69 14.64
N MET A 118 5.97 -4.52 15.97
CA MET A 118 4.85 -3.91 16.68
C MET A 118 4.61 -2.46 16.24
N GLU A 119 5.66 -1.65 16.12
CA GLU A 119 5.59 -0.27 15.62
C GLU A 119 5.05 -0.20 14.17
N ARG A 120 5.43 -1.17 13.32
CA ARG A 120 4.89 -1.24 11.95
C ARG A 120 3.40 -1.62 11.95
N ARG A 121 2.96 -2.53 12.83
CA ARG A 121 1.55 -2.90 12.99
C ARG A 121 0.71 -1.71 13.46
N ALA A 122 1.18 -0.98 14.47
CA ALA A 122 0.52 0.21 14.99
C ALA A 122 0.28 1.25 13.89
N ARG A 123 1.29 1.52 13.06
CA ARG A 123 1.17 2.42 11.89
C ARG A 123 0.19 1.92 10.83
N LEU A 124 0.16 0.63 10.52
CA LEU A 124 -0.79 0.07 9.54
C LEU A 124 -2.24 0.15 10.01
N LEU A 125 -2.46 0.03 11.32
CA LEU A 125 -3.76 0.08 11.98
C LEU A 125 -4.15 1.49 12.46
N ASN A 126 -3.26 2.48 12.28
CA ASN A 126 -3.39 3.84 12.82
C ASN A 126 -3.61 3.91 14.34
N LEU A 127 -3.06 2.96 15.10
CA LEU A 127 -3.22 2.93 16.57
C LEU A 127 -2.49 4.09 17.26
N ASP A 128 -1.43 4.62 16.63
CA ASP A 128 -0.68 5.77 17.17
C ASP A 128 -1.47 7.09 17.08
N ALA A 129 -2.38 7.20 16.10
CA ALA A 129 -3.19 8.40 15.88
C ALA A 129 -4.48 8.42 16.73
N ALA A 130 -4.93 7.26 17.20
CA ALA A 130 -6.13 7.13 18.03
C ALA A 130 -6.01 7.92 19.36
N HIS A 131 -4.79 8.18 19.83
CA HIS A 131 -4.56 8.99 21.02
C HIS A 131 -4.92 10.47 20.86
N THR A 132 -4.94 11.02 19.63
CA THR A 132 -5.15 12.47 19.41
C THR A 132 -6.59 12.80 18.99
N ALA A 133 -7.22 11.95 18.16
CA ALA A 133 -8.55 12.22 17.62
C ALA A 133 -9.67 12.24 18.68
N GLY A 134 -9.55 11.41 19.72
CA GLY A 134 -10.51 11.40 20.83
C GLY A 134 -10.47 12.70 21.65
N LEU A 135 -9.29 13.32 21.78
CA LEU A 135 -9.11 14.56 22.53
C LEU A 135 -9.69 15.77 21.77
N GLU A 136 -9.53 15.82 20.45
CA GLU A 136 -10.11 16.88 19.61
C GLU A 136 -11.64 16.81 19.58
N GLN A 137 -12.21 15.60 19.51
CA GLN A 137 -13.65 15.41 19.57
C GLN A 137 -14.24 15.83 20.91
N VAL A 138 -13.58 15.48 22.02
CA VAL A 138 -13.96 15.93 23.37
C VAL A 138 -13.86 17.45 23.50
N GLY A 139 -12.79 18.07 23.00
CA GLY A 139 -12.65 19.54 22.98
C GLY A 139 -13.78 20.22 22.21
N SER A 140 -14.10 19.73 21.01
CA SER A 140 -15.20 20.28 20.20
C SER A 140 -16.59 20.09 20.82
N LEU A 141 -16.77 19.04 21.62
CA LEU A 141 -18.01 18.77 22.35
C LEU A 141 -18.12 19.69 23.57
N LEU A 142 -17.02 19.90 24.29
CA LEU A 142 -16.95 20.84 25.40
C LEU A 142 -17.18 22.28 24.94
N ASP A 143 -16.58 22.70 23.83
CA ASP A 143 -16.80 24.04 23.27
C ASP A 143 -18.26 24.27 22.88
N ARG A 144 -18.93 23.26 22.30
CA ARG A 144 -20.37 23.34 21.99
C ARG A 144 -21.24 23.39 23.24
N LEU A 145 -20.90 22.64 24.28
CA LEU A 145 -21.61 22.65 25.57
C LEU A 145 -21.40 23.96 26.34
N VAL A 146 -20.22 24.56 26.24
CA VAL A 146 -19.89 25.84 26.90
C VAL A 146 -20.48 27.03 26.15
N ASN A 147 -20.50 26.99 24.81
CA ASN A 147 -20.95 28.12 23.99
C ASN A 147 -22.43 28.02 23.57
N GLY A 148 -23.12 26.92 23.88
CA GLY A 148 -24.57 26.77 23.65
C GLY A 148 -24.99 26.64 22.19
N GLU A 149 -24.06 26.26 21.31
CA GLU A 149 -24.34 26.02 19.89
C GLU A 149 -24.82 24.58 19.70
N GLY A 150 -26.15 24.42 19.61
CA GLY A 150 -26.84 23.18 19.26
C GLY A 150 -27.40 23.21 17.84
#